data_AF-A0A9E5BL16-F1
#
_entry.id   AF-A0A9E5BL16-F1
#
_cell.length_a   1.000
_cell.length_b   1.000
_cell.length_c   1.000
_cell.angle_alpha   90.00
_cell.angle_beta   90.00
_cell.angle_gamma   90.00
#
_symmetry.space_group_name_H-M   'P 1'
#
loop_
_entity.id
_entity.type
_entity.pdbx_description
1 polymer ?
#
loop_
_entity_poly.entity_id
_entity_poly.type
_entity_poly.pdbx_seq_one_letter_code
_entity_poly.pdbx_strand_id
1 'polypeptide(L)'
;MSYLQGDKPITISKLLSMRAEGEKITMLTAYDSTMSALLNRCGVETILIGDSLGNVIQGHSSTTPVTVEQMAYHTECVARVNSHAFVITDLPFASYGDPVQALDSAAELMRAGADMVKLEGGDWQIGIIRYLVERSVPVCAHLGLLPQ
;
A
#
# COMPACT_ATOMS: atom_id res chain seq x y z
N MET A 1 21.70 18.59 -12.42
CA MET A 1 20.65 17.57 -12.20
C MET A 1 21.08 16.75 -11.00
N SER A 2 20.28 16.76 -9.93
CA SER A 2 20.61 16.22 -8.61
C SER A 2 20.08 14.79 -8.48
N TYR A 3 20.74 13.80 -9.08
CA TYR A 3 20.35 12.38 -8.96
C TYR A 3 20.99 11.68 -7.74
N LEU A 4 21.64 12.45 -6.86
CA LEU A 4 22.42 11.93 -5.73
C LEU A 4 22.16 12.67 -4.41
N GLN A 5 21.20 13.61 -4.35
CA GLN A 5 20.64 13.96 -3.04
C GLN A 5 19.78 12.77 -2.63
N GLY A 6 20.11 12.14 -1.50
CA GLY A 6 19.23 11.14 -0.91
C GLY A 6 17.90 11.81 -0.63
N ASP A 7 16.92 11.56 -1.51
CA ASP A 7 15.63 12.20 -1.40
C ASP A 7 14.99 11.75 -0.11
N LYS A 8 14.46 12.72 0.66
CA LYS A 8 13.78 12.43 1.92
C LYS A 8 12.66 11.42 1.64
N PRO A 9 12.39 10.49 2.58
CA PRO A 9 11.23 9.61 2.46
C PRO A 9 9.95 10.42 2.22
N ILE A 10 9.15 9.97 1.26
CA ILE A 10 7.82 10.50 1.01
C ILE A 10 6.96 10.17 2.23
N THR A 11 6.20 11.16 2.67
CA THR A 11 5.29 11.03 3.81
C THR A 11 3.89 11.42 3.36
N ILE A 12 2.87 11.04 4.15
CA ILE A 12 1.50 11.47 3.90
C ILE A 12 1.37 13.00 3.78
N SER A 13 2.14 13.76 4.59
CA SER A 13 2.17 15.22 4.53
C SER A 13 2.76 15.74 3.21
N LYS A 14 3.79 15.09 2.66
CA LYS A 14 4.32 15.46 1.33
C LYS A 14 3.32 15.15 0.22
N LEU A 15 2.64 13.99 0.27
CA LEU A 15 1.59 13.65 -0.71
C LEU A 15 0.45 14.69 -0.69
N LEU A 16 0.04 15.16 0.50
CA LEU A 16 -0.95 16.24 0.63
C LEU A 16 -0.45 17.58 0.07
N SER A 17 0.84 17.91 0.29
CA SER A 17 1.47 19.12 -0.28
C SER A 17 1.49 19.06 -1.81
N MET A 18 1.92 17.94 -2.39
CA MET A 18 1.95 17.72 -3.84
C MET A 18 0.56 17.94 -4.45
N ARG A 19 -0.49 17.37 -3.84
CA ARG A 19 -1.87 17.61 -4.27
C ARG A 19 -2.24 19.09 -4.23
N ALA A 20 -1.91 19.80 -3.15
CA ALA A 20 -2.22 21.22 -2.99
C ALA A 20 -1.47 22.11 -4.01
N GLU A 21 -0.26 21.71 -4.38
CA GLU A 21 0.61 22.36 -5.35
C GLU A 21 0.26 21.98 -6.81
N GLY A 22 -0.61 20.99 -7.01
CA GLY A 22 -0.96 20.47 -8.34
C GLY A 22 0.10 19.55 -8.95
N GLU A 23 1.11 19.14 -8.18
CA GLU A 23 2.10 18.14 -8.56
C GLU A 23 1.43 16.77 -8.66
N LYS A 24 1.65 16.05 -9.76
CA LYS A 24 1.11 14.70 -9.94
C LYS A 24 1.91 13.70 -9.12
N ILE A 25 1.21 12.79 -8.45
CA ILE A 25 1.81 11.71 -7.66
C ILE A 25 1.91 10.47 -8.55
N THR A 26 3.11 9.89 -8.66
CA THR A 26 3.32 8.62 -9.35
C THR A 26 3.15 7.46 -8.36
N MET A 27 2.37 6.46 -8.76
CA MET A 27 2.20 5.22 -8.01
C MET A 27 2.39 4.03 -8.95
N LEU A 28 3.22 3.07 -8.54
CA LEU A 28 3.43 1.81 -9.24
C LEU A 28 3.39 0.63 -8.28
N THR A 29 2.99 -0.54 -8.78
CA THR A 29 3.05 -1.76 -7.99
C THR A 29 4.46 -2.34 -7.95
N ALA A 30 4.88 -2.87 -6.80
CA ALA A 30 6.08 -3.69 -6.68
C ALA A 30 5.86 -4.77 -5.62
N TYR A 31 6.55 -5.91 -5.78
CA TYR A 31 6.36 -7.09 -4.94
C TYR A 31 7.67 -7.67 -4.43
N ASP A 32 8.81 -7.09 -4.84
CA ASP A 32 10.13 -7.57 -4.46
C ASP A 32 11.12 -6.41 -4.28
N SER A 33 12.26 -6.74 -3.67
CA SER A 33 13.32 -5.78 -3.37
C SER A 33 13.99 -5.22 -4.62
N THR A 34 14.09 -6.01 -5.70
CA THR A 34 14.78 -5.57 -6.93
C THR A 34 13.99 -4.46 -7.61
N MET A 35 12.67 -4.66 -7.75
CA MET A 35 11.78 -3.65 -8.30
C MET A 35 11.68 -2.44 -7.38
N SER A 36 11.55 -2.64 -6.06
CA SER A 36 11.57 -1.55 -5.08
C SER A 36 12.80 -0.64 -5.25
N ALA A 37 14.00 -1.22 -5.31
CA ALA A 37 15.24 -0.46 -5.51
C ALA A 37 15.27 0.31 -6.85
N LEU A 38 14.73 -0.29 -7.93
CA LEU A 38 14.63 0.39 -9.23
C LEU A 38 13.68 1.58 -9.17
N LEU A 39 12.48 1.41 -8.60
CA LEU A 39 11.48 2.47 -8.49
C LEU A 39 11.97 3.64 -7.63
N ASN A 40 12.70 3.34 -6.55
CA ASN A 40 13.37 4.35 -5.72
C ASN A 40 14.36 5.20 -6.56
N ARG A 41 15.17 4.56 -7.42
CA ARG A 41 16.10 5.28 -8.33
C ARG A 41 15.40 6.10 -9.40
N CYS A 42 14.17 5.74 -9.76
CA CYS A 42 13.34 6.47 -10.71
C CYS A 42 12.57 7.64 -10.07
N GLY A 43 12.64 7.80 -8.74
CA GLY A 43 11.90 8.85 -8.03
C GLY A 43 10.40 8.61 -7.96
N VAL A 44 9.95 7.35 -7.97
CA VAL A 44 8.52 7.03 -7.80
C VAL A 44 8.10 7.36 -6.38
N GLU A 45 7.05 8.16 -6.21
CA GLU A 45 6.67 8.66 -4.89
C GLU A 45 5.92 7.63 -4.05
N THR A 46 5.19 6.71 -4.68
CA THR A 46 4.38 5.70 -3.98
C THR A 46 4.54 4.31 -4.58
N ILE A 47 4.75 3.31 -3.72
CA ILE A 47 4.76 1.89 -4.09
C ILE A 47 3.52 1.22 -3.52
N LEU A 48 2.77 0.50 -4.36
CA LEU A 48 1.65 -0.33 -3.95
C LEU A 48 2.03 -1.81 -3.96
N ILE A 49 2.02 -2.45 -2.79
CA ILE A 49 1.95 -3.91 -2.70
C ILE A 49 0.48 -4.28 -2.81
N GLY A 50 0.05 -4.51 -4.06
CA GLY A 50 -1.35 -4.81 -4.39
C GLY A 50 -1.64 -6.30 -4.42
N ASP A 51 -2.89 -6.67 -4.14
CA ASP A 51 -3.37 -8.06 -4.27
C ASP A 51 -3.35 -8.55 -5.73
N SER A 52 -3.12 -7.66 -6.69
CA SER A 52 -2.76 -7.96 -8.08
C SER A 52 -1.58 -8.93 -8.23
N LEU A 53 -0.76 -9.09 -7.18
CA LEU A 53 0.23 -10.17 -7.08
C LEU A 53 -0.39 -11.57 -7.28
N GLY A 54 -1.66 -11.76 -6.93
CA GLY A 54 -2.40 -13.00 -7.19
C GLY A 54 -2.41 -13.35 -8.68
N ASN A 55 -2.55 -12.35 -9.55
CA ASN A 55 -2.50 -12.55 -10.99
C ASN A 55 -1.06 -12.60 -11.51
N VAL A 56 -0.25 -11.58 -11.21
CA VAL A 56 1.03 -11.36 -11.91
C VAL A 56 2.21 -12.10 -11.31
N ILE A 57 2.12 -12.52 -10.04
CA ILE A 57 3.16 -13.30 -9.35
C ILE A 57 2.71 -14.76 -9.20
N GLN A 58 1.48 -14.98 -8.71
CA GLN A 58 0.99 -16.33 -8.38
C GLN A 58 0.29 -17.03 -9.55
N GLY A 59 -0.11 -16.29 -10.60
CA GLY A 59 -0.73 -16.86 -11.79
C GLY A 59 -2.20 -17.27 -11.61
N HIS A 60 -2.87 -16.80 -10.57
CA HIS A 60 -4.30 -17.00 -10.37
C HIS A 60 -5.14 -16.19 -11.36
N SER A 61 -6.38 -16.61 -11.58
CA SER A 61 -7.34 -15.89 -12.43
C SER A 61 -8.01 -14.71 -11.73
N SER A 62 -7.92 -14.60 -10.40
CA SER A 62 -8.40 -13.47 -9.59
C SER A 62 -7.46 -13.20 -8.41
N THR A 63 -7.68 -12.10 -7.68
CA THR A 63 -6.92 -11.73 -6.49
C THR A 63 -7.47 -12.36 -5.19
N THR A 64 -8.68 -12.91 -5.23
CA THR A 64 -9.39 -13.55 -4.10
C THR A 64 -8.56 -14.56 -3.30
N PRO A 65 -7.69 -15.40 -3.91
CA PRO A 65 -6.88 -16.38 -3.16
C PRO A 65 -5.75 -15.78 -2.32
N VAL A 66 -5.41 -14.49 -2.51
CA VAL A 66 -4.28 -13.85 -1.82
C VAL A 66 -4.55 -13.72 -0.33
N THR A 67 -3.57 -14.06 0.51
CA THR A 67 -3.70 -14.04 1.97
C THR A 67 -2.96 -12.87 2.61
N VAL A 68 -3.31 -12.51 3.86
CA VAL A 68 -2.60 -11.46 4.64
C VAL A 68 -1.11 -11.81 4.80
N GLU A 69 -0.78 -13.08 5.04
CA GLU A 69 0.60 -13.56 5.15
C GLU A 69 1.41 -13.31 3.86
N GLN A 70 0.80 -13.54 2.69
CA GLN A 70 1.45 -13.27 1.40
C GLN A 70 1.64 -11.76 1.17
N MET A 71 0.64 -10.94 1.55
CA MET A 71 0.75 -9.49 1.51
C MET A 71 1.87 -8.98 2.44
N ALA A 72 1.98 -9.53 3.65
CA ALA A 72 3.03 -9.23 4.60
C ALA A 72 4.41 -9.61 4.05
N TYR A 73 4.56 -10.82 3.50
CA TYR A 73 5.81 -11.28 2.88
C TYR A 73 6.31 -10.32 1.80
N HIS A 74 5.44 -9.95 0.85
CA HIS A 74 5.82 -9.02 -0.23
C HIS A 74 6.06 -7.59 0.27
N THR A 75 5.33 -7.15 1.30
CA THR A 75 5.57 -5.88 1.98
C THR A 75 6.96 -5.85 2.60
N GLU A 76 7.36 -6.89 3.33
CA GLU A 76 8.71 -6.99 3.89
C GLU A 76 9.80 -6.97 2.82
N CYS A 77 9.58 -7.67 1.70
CA CYS A 77 10.53 -7.67 0.58
C CYS A 77 10.75 -6.26 0.02
N VAL A 78 9.68 -5.48 -0.16
CA VAL A 78 9.73 -4.10 -0.66
C VAL A 78 10.34 -3.16 0.38
N ALA A 79 9.87 -3.22 1.62
CA ALA A 79 10.23 -2.30 2.70
C ALA A 79 11.71 -2.38 3.08
N ARG A 80 12.33 -3.57 3.05
CA ARG A 80 13.75 -3.77 3.42
C ARG A 80 14.74 -2.89 2.64
N VAL A 81 14.41 -2.54 1.39
CA VAL A 81 15.30 -1.76 0.51
C VAL A 81 14.70 -0.46 0.03
N ASN A 82 13.46 -0.17 0.41
CA ASN A 82 12.81 1.09 0.13
C ASN A 82 13.41 2.20 1.01
N SER A 83 13.86 3.28 0.40
CA SER A 83 14.49 4.41 1.10
C SER A 83 13.78 5.74 0.86
N HIS A 84 12.86 5.78 -0.10
CA HIS A 84 12.23 6.99 -0.58
C HIS A 84 10.70 6.89 -0.69
N ALA A 85 10.15 5.89 -1.38
CA ALA A 85 8.73 5.87 -1.71
C ALA A 85 7.83 5.64 -0.49
N PHE A 86 6.61 6.18 -0.51
CA PHE A 86 5.56 5.86 0.46
C PHE A 86 4.96 4.48 0.14
N VAL A 87 4.89 3.58 1.12
CA VAL A 87 4.50 2.18 0.91
C VAL A 87 3.03 1.97 1.30
N ILE A 88 2.22 1.58 0.32
CA ILE A 88 0.82 1.20 0.52
C ILE A 88 0.70 -0.31 0.33
N THR A 89 0.03 -1.01 1.24
CA THR A 89 -0.26 -2.44 1.10
C THR A 89 -1.75 -2.70 1.09
N ASP A 90 -2.22 -3.57 0.20
CA ASP A 90 -3.60 -4.00 0.19
C ASP A 90 -3.98 -4.86 1.41
N LEU A 91 -5.16 -4.59 1.94
CA LEU A 91 -5.91 -5.59 2.71
C LEU A 91 -6.54 -6.55 1.70
N PRO A 92 -6.13 -7.84 1.67
CA PRO A 92 -6.64 -8.79 0.71
C PRO A 92 -8.09 -9.20 1.03
N PHE A 93 -8.75 -9.88 0.10
CA PHE A 93 -10.13 -10.32 0.22
C PHE A 93 -10.43 -10.96 1.59
N ALA A 94 -11.57 -10.57 2.19
CA ALA A 94 -12.08 -11.06 3.48
C ALA A 94 -11.17 -10.86 4.71
N SER A 95 -10.11 -10.03 4.62
CA SER A 95 -9.24 -9.68 5.76
C SER A 95 -9.74 -8.48 6.59
N TYR A 96 -10.85 -7.86 6.16
CA TYR A 96 -11.43 -6.65 6.75
C TYR A 96 -12.97 -6.72 6.81
N GLY A 97 -13.52 -7.88 7.17
CA GLY A 97 -14.96 -8.10 7.27
C GLY A 97 -15.63 -7.38 8.44
N ASP A 98 -14.85 -7.07 9.49
CA ASP A 98 -15.27 -6.24 10.61
C ASP A 98 -14.11 -5.34 11.10
N PRO A 99 -14.38 -4.31 11.92
CA PRO A 99 -13.35 -3.36 12.34
C PRO A 99 -12.19 -3.96 13.15
N VAL A 100 -12.44 -5.01 13.96
CA VAL A 100 -11.39 -5.66 14.76
C VAL A 100 -10.50 -6.48 13.85
N GLN A 101 -11.10 -7.31 12.99
CA GLN A 101 -10.35 -8.08 11.99
C GLN A 101 -9.53 -7.17 11.06
N ALA A 102 -10.12 -6.07 10.59
CA ALA A 102 -9.42 -5.10 9.75
C ALA A 102 -8.21 -4.49 10.46
N LEU A 103 -8.32 -4.20 11.76
CA LEU A 103 -7.21 -3.69 12.56
C LEU A 103 -6.10 -4.72 12.73
N ASP A 104 -6.44 -5.98 13.01
CA ASP A 104 -5.46 -7.05 13.19
C ASP A 104 -4.67 -7.29 11.90
N SER A 105 -5.38 -7.38 10.77
CA SER A 105 -4.77 -7.50 9.43
C SER A 105 -3.91 -6.28 9.11
N ALA A 106 -4.42 -5.06 9.33
CA ALA A 106 -3.65 -3.85 9.08
C ALA A 106 -2.41 -3.76 9.97
N ALA A 107 -2.50 -4.11 11.25
CA ALA A 107 -1.38 -4.10 12.17
C ALA A 107 -0.28 -5.10 11.75
N GLU A 108 -0.63 -6.23 11.13
CA GLU A 108 0.33 -7.14 10.52
C GLU A 108 1.08 -6.48 9.35
N LEU A 109 0.35 -5.85 8.43
CA LEU A 109 0.94 -5.19 7.26
C LEU A 109 1.79 -3.96 7.64
N MET A 110 1.34 -3.17 8.62
CA MET A 110 2.11 -2.04 9.15
C MET A 110 3.42 -2.53 9.82
N ARG A 111 3.39 -3.66 10.55
CA ARG A 111 4.62 -4.27 11.10
C ARG A 111 5.55 -4.82 10.02
N ALA A 112 4.99 -5.29 8.90
CA ALA A 112 5.75 -5.75 7.73
C ALA A 112 6.43 -4.59 6.98
N GLY A 113 6.05 -3.35 7.24
CA GLY A 113 6.68 -2.14 6.68
C GLY A 113 5.79 -1.30 5.77
N ALA A 114 4.48 -1.49 5.79
CA ALA A 114 3.55 -0.57 5.15
C ALA A 114 3.45 0.76 5.91
N ASP A 115 3.33 1.87 5.19
CA ASP A 115 3.00 3.18 5.75
C ASP A 115 1.48 3.44 5.79
N MET A 116 0.72 2.71 4.97
CA MET A 116 -0.72 2.85 4.79
C MET A 116 -1.31 1.53 4.28
N VAL A 117 -2.57 1.25 4.64
CA VAL A 117 -3.31 0.13 4.06
C VAL A 117 -4.33 0.59 3.01
N LYS A 118 -4.55 -0.19 1.97
CA LYS A 118 -5.63 0.01 0.98
C LYS A 118 -6.75 -0.99 1.23
N LEU A 119 -8.00 -0.54 1.13
CA LEU A 119 -9.17 -1.42 1.15
C LEU A 119 -10.19 -1.02 0.07
N GLU A 120 -11.00 -1.99 -0.34
CA GLU A 120 -11.99 -1.82 -1.38
C GLU A 120 -13.40 -1.66 -0.79
N GLY A 121 -14.15 -0.71 -1.33
CA GLY A 121 -15.57 -0.55 -1.01
C GLY A 121 -16.01 0.89 -0.83
N GLY A 122 -17.32 1.10 -0.99
CA GLY A 122 -17.98 2.39 -0.85
C GLY A 122 -18.35 2.71 0.60
N ASP A 123 -19.48 3.40 0.77
CA ASP A 123 -19.91 3.96 2.06
C ASP A 123 -20.03 2.94 3.20
N TRP A 124 -20.26 1.66 2.89
CA TRP A 124 -20.32 0.59 3.90
C TRP A 124 -18.99 0.35 4.61
N GLN A 125 -17.87 0.79 4.04
CA GLN A 125 -16.54 0.69 4.67
C GLN A 125 -16.21 1.86 5.61
N ILE A 126 -17.03 2.92 5.66
CA ILE A 126 -16.73 4.12 6.48
C ILE A 126 -16.53 3.77 7.95
N GLY A 127 -17.28 2.80 8.48
CA GLY A 127 -17.14 2.33 9.86
C GLY A 127 -15.76 1.72 10.13
N ILE A 128 -15.26 0.90 9.21
CA ILE A 128 -13.93 0.29 9.28
C ILE A 128 -12.84 1.35 9.11
N ILE A 129 -12.96 2.23 8.10
CA ILE A 129 -11.99 3.30 7.84
C ILE A 129 -11.83 4.19 9.07
N ARG A 130 -12.94 4.64 9.68
CA ARG A 130 -12.89 5.46 10.89
C ARG A 130 -12.20 4.73 12.04
N TYR A 131 -12.54 3.45 12.24
CA TYR A 131 -11.96 2.64 13.31
C TYR A 131 -10.44 2.49 13.18
N LEU A 132 -9.94 2.28 11.96
CA LEU A 132 -8.51 2.19 11.64
C LEU A 132 -7.79 3.53 11.85
N VAL A 133 -8.34 4.62 11.31
CA VAL A 133 -7.73 5.95 11.40
C VAL A 133 -7.64 6.45 12.84
N GLU A 134 -8.67 6.22 13.67
CA GLU A 134 -8.66 6.54 15.11
C GLU A 134 -7.55 5.80 15.89
N ARG A 135 -7.02 4.71 15.32
CA ARG A 135 -5.95 3.87 15.89
C ARG A 135 -4.64 4.02 15.13
N SER A 136 -4.47 5.16 14.45
CA SER A 136 -3.23 5.55 13.77
C SER A 136 -2.85 4.65 12.58
N VAL A 137 -3.82 3.97 11.95
CA VAL A 137 -3.61 3.27 10.68
C VAL A 137 -4.12 4.15 9.55
N PRO A 138 -3.24 4.72 8.69
CA PRO A 138 -3.67 5.46 7.51
C PRO A 138 -4.36 4.54 6.50
N VAL A 139 -5.38 5.05 5.81
CA VAL A 139 -6.17 4.26 4.86
C VAL A 139 -6.27 4.92 3.49
N CYS A 140 -5.99 4.15 2.44
CA CYS A 140 -6.34 4.44 1.06
C CYS A 140 -7.67 3.73 0.72
N ALA A 141 -8.70 4.49 0.35
CA ALA A 141 -9.98 3.90 -0.08
C ALA A 141 -10.00 3.70 -1.60
N HIS A 142 -10.22 2.47 -2.05
CA HIS A 142 -10.40 2.14 -3.47
C HIS A 142 -11.90 2.09 -3.80
N LEU A 143 -12.32 2.94 -4.74
CA LEU A 143 -13.68 3.07 -5.25
C LEU A 143 -13.71 2.77 -6.76
N GLY A 144 -14.90 2.47 -7.29
CA GLY A 144 -15.10 2.23 -8.71
C GLY A 144 -15.14 0.73 -9.02
N LEU A 145 -14.23 0.26 -9.87
CA LEU A 145 -14.10 -1.18 -10.13
C LEU A 145 -13.24 -1.80 -9.03
N LEU A 146 -13.84 -2.72 -8.27
CA LEU A 146 -13.23 -3.41 -7.15
C LEU A 146 -12.95 -4.86 -7.61
N PRO A 147 -11.68 -5.26 -7.86
CA PRO A 147 -11.35 -6.60 -8.35
C PRO A 147 -11.64 -7.75 -7.36
N GLN A 148 -11.79 -7.45 -6.06
CA GLN A 148 -12.16 -8.41 -5.01
C GLN A 148 -13.63 -8.82 -5.09
#